data_AF-A0A1Y4M7C5-F1
#
_entry.id   AF-A0A1Y4M7C5-F1
#
_cell.length_a   1.000
_cell.length_b   1.000
_cell.length_c   1.000
_cell.angle_alpha   90.00
_cell.angle_beta   90.00
_cell.angle_gamma   90.00
#
_symmetry.space_group_name_H-M   'P 1'
#
loop_
_entity.id
_entity.type
_entity.pdbx_description
1 polymer ?
#
loop_
_entity_poly.entity_id
_entity_poly.type
_entity_poly.pdbx_seq_one_letter_code
_entity_poly.pdbx_strand_id
1 'polypeptide(L)'
;MATSVEELLNMLFDMVDEARNAPLSSEKCVIERDKALDLIEDAKAQLPVELAEARKVLNNRNELLSSAKREAEELQKRAENEARRLVSETEVMAVARQKASEMMAQADQKSKEMRTVANQYCEDVMRRAEEALGEAHAEMRRVQSKFHEALGIPSSTTSANRAYDAEADQ
;
A
#
# COMPACT_ATOMS: atom_id res chain seq x y z
N MET A 1 -62.93 8.19 0.62
CA MET A 1 -61.95 7.28 -0.03
C MET A 1 -61.98 7.67 -1.49
N ALA A 2 -60.83 7.89 -2.12
CA ALA A 2 -60.80 8.17 -3.56
C ALA A 2 -61.18 6.87 -4.27
N THR A 3 -62.37 6.83 -4.86
CA THR A 3 -62.81 5.72 -5.70
C THR A 3 -61.88 5.65 -6.90
N SER A 4 -61.28 4.50 -7.19
CA SER A 4 -60.38 4.38 -8.35
C SER A 4 -61.16 4.37 -9.65
N VAL A 5 -60.52 4.70 -10.77
CA VAL A 5 -61.15 4.57 -12.09
C VAL A 5 -61.62 3.14 -12.35
N GLU A 6 -60.86 2.15 -11.87
CA GLU A 6 -61.22 0.73 -11.96
C GLU A 6 -62.52 0.43 -11.20
N GLU A 7 -62.69 0.98 -9.99
CA GLU A 7 -63.92 0.85 -9.21
C GLU A 7 -65.12 1.52 -9.90
N LEU A 8 -64.94 2.71 -10.50
CA LEU A 8 -66.00 3.39 -11.27
C LEU A 8 -66.43 2.58 -12.50
N LEU A 9 -65.47 2.00 -13.21
CA LEU A 9 -65.73 1.13 -14.35
C LEU A 9 -66.41 -0.19 -13.94
N ASN A 10 -66.01 -0.77 -12.81
CA ASN A 10 -66.65 -1.97 -12.27
C ASN A 10 -68.10 -1.69 -11.84
N MET A 11 -68.36 -0.56 -11.16
CA MET A 11 -69.72 -0.17 -10.81
C MET A 11 -70.60 0.06 -12.05
N LEU A 12 -70.04 0.64 -13.11
CA LEU A 12 -70.75 0.80 -14.38
C LEU A 12 -71.01 -0.55 -15.06
N PHE A 13 -70.03 -1.47 -15.00
CA PHE A 13 -70.18 -2.82 -15.52
C PHE A 13 -71.29 -3.58 -14.79
N ASP A 14 -71.25 -3.61 -13.46
CA ASP A 14 -72.25 -4.28 -12.61
C ASP A 14 -73.65 -3.69 -12.85
N MET A 15 -73.76 -2.37 -13.01
CA MET A 15 -75.02 -1.71 -13.34
C MET A 15 -75.62 -2.19 -14.66
N VAL A 16 -74.80 -2.53 -15.64
CA VAL A 16 -75.24 -3.05 -16.95
C VAL A 16 -75.50 -4.55 -16.89
N ASP A 17 -74.67 -5.31 -16.17
CA ASP A 17 -74.77 -6.76 -16.04
C ASP A 17 -76.03 -7.18 -15.24
N GLU A 18 -76.37 -6.45 -14.18
CA GLU A 18 -77.56 -6.69 -13.35
C GLU A 18 -78.84 -6.02 -13.91
N ALA A 19 -78.74 -5.30 -15.02
CA ALA A 19 -79.85 -4.55 -15.58
C ALA A 19 -80.98 -5.45 -16.09
N ARG A 20 -82.23 -5.07 -15.82
CA ARG A 20 -83.40 -5.82 -16.32
C ARG A 20 -83.59 -5.62 -17.82
N ASN A 21 -83.97 -6.68 -18.53
CA ASN A 21 -84.30 -6.60 -19.96
C ASN A 21 -85.48 -5.64 -20.22
N ALA A 22 -85.42 -4.93 -21.34
CA ALA A 22 -86.47 -4.04 -21.79
C ALA A 22 -87.70 -4.82 -22.27
N PRO A 23 -88.92 -4.26 -22.16
CA PRO A 23 -90.12 -4.88 -22.69
C PRO A 23 -89.98 -5.14 -24.20
N LEU A 24 -90.33 -6.35 -24.65
CA LEU A 24 -90.30 -6.78 -26.05
C LEU A 24 -88.90 -6.87 -26.69
N SER A 25 -87.80 -6.84 -25.91
CA SER A 25 -86.45 -7.01 -26.43
C SER A 25 -85.53 -7.73 -25.44
N SER A 26 -84.96 -8.87 -25.85
CA SER A 26 -83.97 -9.60 -25.07
C SER A 26 -82.55 -9.02 -25.15
N GLU A 27 -82.30 -8.13 -26.12
CA GLU A 27 -80.98 -7.54 -26.39
C GLU A 27 -80.81 -6.15 -25.76
N LYS A 28 -81.85 -5.58 -25.17
CA LYS A 28 -81.84 -4.24 -24.56
C LYS A 28 -82.11 -4.36 -23.08
N CYS A 29 -81.42 -3.56 -22.26
CA CYS A 29 -81.65 -3.46 -20.83
C CYS A 29 -82.08 -2.05 -20.41
N VAL A 30 -82.70 -1.93 -19.24
CA VAL A 30 -83.15 -0.68 -18.64
C VAL A 30 -82.23 -0.33 -17.48
N ILE A 31 -81.54 0.81 -17.57
CA ILE A 31 -80.65 1.35 -16.54
C ILE A 31 -81.00 2.80 -16.22
N GLU A 32 -80.58 3.27 -15.04
CA GLU A 32 -80.72 4.66 -14.64
C GLU A 32 -79.67 5.51 -15.36
N ARG A 33 -80.11 6.16 -16.44
CA ARG A 33 -79.25 6.93 -17.34
C ARG A 33 -78.37 7.93 -16.60
N ASP A 34 -78.92 8.68 -15.66
CA ASP A 34 -78.20 9.77 -15.01
C ASP A 34 -77.06 9.21 -14.14
N LYS A 35 -77.29 8.12 -13.38
CA LYS A 35 -76.23 7.44 -12.63
C LYS A 35 -75.13 6.85 -13.53
N ALA A 36 -75.50 6.28 -14.68
CA ALA A 36 -74.52 5.73 -15.62
C ALA A 36 -73.64 6.84 -16.22
N LEU A 37 -74.24 7.99 -16.54
CA LEU A 37 -73.51 9.16 -17.03
C LEU A 37 -72.58 9.74 -15.96
N ASP A 38 -73.03 9.84 -14.71
CA ASP A 38 -72.21 10.32 -13.59
C ASP A 38 -70.96 9.45 -13.41
N LEU A 39 -71.11 8.11 -13.42
CA LEU A 39 -69.97 7.18 -13.33
C LEU A 39 -68.97 7.36 -14.49
N ILE A 40 -69.47 7.60 -15.71
CA ILE A 40 -68.62 7.83 -16.89
C ILE A 40 -67.89 9.18 -16.78
N GLU A 41 -68.57 10.23 -16.31
CA GLU A 41 -67.97 11.55 -16.13
C GLU A 41 -66.87 11.53 -15.07
N ASP A 42 -67.13 10.89 -13.93
CA ASP A 42 -66.13 10.72 -12.87
C ASP A 42 -64.91 9.93 -13.36
N ALA A 43 -65.15 8.82 -14.09
CA ALA A 43 -64.06 8.01 -14.65
C ALA A 43 -63.24 8.81 -15.68
N LYS A 44 -63.90 9.60 -16.54
CA LYS A 44 -63.23 10.48 -17.51
C LYS A 44 -62.43 11.59 -16.84
N ALA A 45 -62.87 12.09 -15.68
CA ALA A 45 -62.16 13.11 -14.94
C ALA A 45 -60.92 12.56 -14.21
N GLN A 46 -61.00 11.34 -13.66
CA GLN A 46 -59.92 10.74 -12.88
C GLN A 46 -58.86 10.02 -13.73
N LEU A 47 -59.24 9.38 -14.84
CA LEU A 47 -58.31 8.60 -15.68
C LEU A 47 -57.08 9.40 -16.16
N PRO A 48 -57.21 10.65 -16.63
CA PRO A 48 -56.04 11.45 -17.01
C PRO A 48 -55.09 11.72 -15.83
N VAL A 49 -55.63 11.87 -14.62
CA VAL A 49 -54.86 12.14 -13.39
C VAL A 49 -54.05 10.91 -13.00
N GLU A 50 -54.69 9.74 -12.89
CA GLU A 50 -54.01 8.48 -12.55
C GLU A 50 -52.93 8.13 -13.59
N LEU A 51 -53.23 8.30 -14.89
CA LEU A 51 -52.25 8.07 -15.96
C LEU A 51 -51.06 9.04 -15.87
N ALA A 52 -51.30 10.31 -15.51
CA ALA A 52 -50.22 11.27 -15.32
C ALA A 52 -49.33 10.91 -14.13
N GLU A 53 -49.91 10.46 -13.03
CA GLU A 53 -49.17 9.97 -11.86
C GLU A 53 -48.35 8.72 -12.18
N ALA A 54 -48.93 7.73 -12.87
CA ALA A 54 -48.22 6.54 -13.30
C ALA A 54 -47.02 6.89 -14.21
N ARG A 55 -47.22 7.80 -15.18
CA ARG A 55 -46.13 8.30 -16.03
C ARG A 55 -45.04 9.00 -15.23
N LYS A 56 -45.42 9.79 -14.23
CA LYS A 56 -44.47 10.47 -13.33
C LYS A 56 -43.62 9.47 -12.54
N VAL A 57 -44.23 8.42 -11.99
CA VAL A 57 -43.51 7.35 -11.29
C VAL A 57 -42.50 6.66 -12.21
N LEU A 58 -42.89 6.36 -13.46
CA LEU A 58 -41.99 5.75 -14.45
C LEU A 58 -40.82 6.67 -14.81
N ASN A 59 -41.07 7.97 -15.01
CA ASN A 59 -40.03 8.94 -15.29
C ASN A 59 -39.05 9.07 -14.13
N ASN A 60 -39.55 9.22 -12.90
CA ASN A 60 -38.72 9.29 -11.70
C ASN A 60 -37.86 8.03 -11.53
N ARG A 61 -38.41 6.84 -11.81
CA ARG A 61 -37.65 5.59 -11.80
C ARG A 61 -36.51 5.61 -12.81
N ASN A 62 -36.78 6.09 -14.03
CA ASN A 62 -35.76 6.15 -15.08
C ASN A 62 -34.65 7.15 -14.73
N GLU A 63 -34.99 8.31 -14.17
CA GLU A 63 -34.03 9.29 -13.68
C GLU A 63 -33.17 8.74 -12.55
N LEU A 64 -33.78 8.07 -11.57
CA LEU A 64 -33.07 7.40 -10.47
C LEU A 64 -32.08 6.36 -11.00
N LEU A 65 -32.53 5.49 -11.92
CA LEU A 65 -31.67 4.47 -12.52
C LEU A 65 -30.52 5.08 -13.32
N SER A 66 -30.76 6.17 -14.04
CA SER A 66 -29.72 6.90 -14.77
C SER A 66 -28.69 7.50 -13.82
N SER A 67 -29.15 8.16 -12.75
CA SER A 67 -28.26 8.74 -11.73
C SER A 67 -27.43 7.67 -11.03
N ALA A 68 -28.05 6.56 -10.63
CA ALA A 68 -27.37 5.45 -9.96
C ALA A 68 -26.30 4.81 -10.86
N LYS A 69 -26.58 4.65 -12.17
CA LYS A 69 -25.58 4.17 -13.14
C LYS A 69 -24.40 5.12 -13.26
N ARG A 70 -24.65 6.43 -13.37
CA ARG A 70 -23.58 7.43 -13.44
C ARG A 70 -22.72 7.42 -12.17
N GLU A 71 -23.34 7.36 -11.01
CA GLU A 71 -22.63 7.30 -9.72
C GLU A 71 -21.80 6.03 -9.59
N ALA A 72 -22.33 4.88 -10.03
CA ALA A 72 -21.59 3.62 -10.05
C ALA A 72 -20.36 3.68 -10.98
N GLU A 73 -20.49 4.27 -12.17
CA GLU A 73 -19.37 4.48 -13.10
C GLU A 73 -18.30 5.42 -12.51
N GLU A 74 -18.71 6.50 -11.86
CA GLU A 74 -17.80 7.42 -11.17
C GLU A 74 -17.09 6.75 -9.99
N LEU A 75 -17.79 5.92 -9.21
CA LEU A 75 -17.20 5.16 -8.13
C LEU A 75 -16.18 4.14 -8.66
N GLN A 76 -16.51 3.42 -9.73
CA GLN A 76 -15.61 2.46 -10.35
C GLN A 76 -14.33 3.14 -10.84
N LYS A 77 -14.46 4.28 -11.56
CA LYS A 77 -13.29 5.06 -12.01
C LYS A 77 -12.42 5.54 -10.86
N ARG A 78 -13.04 6.02 -9.76
CA ARG A 78 -12.29 6.42 -8.56
C ARG A 78 -11.54 5.26 -7.92
N ALA A 79 -12.19 4.10 -7.79
CA ALA A 79 -11.58 2.90 -7.22
C ALA A 79 -10.40 2.41 -8.09
N GLU A 80 -10.55 2.40 -9.42
CA GLU A 80 -9.49 2.01 -10.34
C GLU A 80 -8.28 2.97 -10.28
N ASN A 81 -8.54 4.27 -10.22
CA ASN A 81 -7.47 5.27 -10.09
C ASN A 81 -6.73 5.14 -8.76
N GLU A 82 -7.45 4.91 -7.67
CA GLU A 82 -6.85 4.73 -6.35
C GLU A 82 -6.04 3.43 -6.27
N ALA A 83 -6.55 2.34 -6.84
CA ALA A 83 -5.82 1.08 -6.94
C ALA A 83 -4.51 1.26 -7.73
N ARG A 84 -4.54 1.97 -8.87
CA ARG A 84 -3.33 2.30 -9.64
C ARG A 84 -2.34 3.14 -8.83
N ARG A 85 -2.82 4.12 -8.06
CA ARG A 85 -1.98 4.94 -7.18
C ARG A 85 -1.28 4.10 -6.12
N LEU A 86 -2.02 3.23 -5.42
CA LEU A 86 -1.46 2.37 -4.37
C LEU A 86 -0.43 1.38 -4.91
N VAL A 87 -0.66 0.79 -6.08
CA VAL A 87 0.31 -0.10 -6.73
C VAL A 87 1.57 0.67 -7.10
N SER A 88 1.44 1.84 -7.73
CA SER A 88 2.57 2.71 -8.07
C SER A 88 3.38 3.12 -6.84
N GLU A 89 2.71 3.55 -5.77
CA GLU A 89 3.37 3.91 -4.50
C GLU A 89 4.11 2.71 -3.89
N THR A 90 3.53 1.52 -3.96
CA THR A 90 4.15 0.30 -3.45
C THR A 90 5.39 -0.09 -4.26
N GLU A 91 5.32 -0.02 -5.59
CA GLU A 91 6.46 -0.28 -6.47
C GLU A 91 7.60 0.72 -6.24
N VAL A 92 7.28 2.01 -6.15
CA VAL A 92 8.26 3.06 -5.85
C VAL A 92 8.91 2.83 -4.47
N MET A 93 8.12 2.47 -3.46
CA MET A 93 8.64 2.13 -2.13
C MET A 93 9.51 0.88 -2.13
N ALA A 94 9.15 -0.15 -2.90
CA ALA A 94 9.95 -1.36 -3.03
C ALA A 94 11.32 -1.07 -3.66
N VAL A 95 11.35 -0.31 -4.77
CA VAL A 95 12.59 0.09 -5.43
C VAL A 95 13.44 0.99 -4.52
N ALA A 96 12.82 1.93 -3.81
CA ALA A 96 13.52 2.79 -2.86
C ALA A 96 14.17 1.99 -1.71
N ARG A 97 13.46 0.99 -1.16
CA ARG A 97 14.00 0.09 -0.12
C ARG A 97 15.16 -0.75 -0.65
N GLN A 98 15.03 -1.29 -1.85
CA GLN A 98 16.12 -2.06 -2.48
C GLN A 98 17.37 -1.19 -2.63
N LYS A 99 17.23 0.00 -3.22
CA LYS A 99 18.36 0.93 -3.43
C LYS A 99 18.99 1.39 -2.10
N ALA A 100 18.18 1.60 -1.08
CA ALA A 100 18.68 1.90 0.27
C ALA A 100 19.51 0.73 0.83
N SER A 101 19.02 -0.51 0.72
CA SER A 101 19.75 -1.70 1.16
C SER A 101 21.07 -1.89 0.41
N GLU A 102 21.07 -1.66 -0.91
CA GLU A 102 22.28 -1.72 -1.73
C GLU A 102 23.29 -0.65 -1.31
N MET A 103 22.83 0.58 -1.07
CA MET A 103 23.69 1.67 -0.60
C MET A 103 24.29 1.37 0.78
N MET A 104 23.51 0.82 1.71
CA MET A 104 24.01 0.41 3.02
C MET A 104 25.05 -0.70 2.90
N ALA A 105 24.81 -1.72 2.06
CA ALA A 105 25.76 -2.80 1.84
C ALA A 105 27.07 -2.27 1.24
N GLN A 106 26.99 -1.36 0.25
CA GLN A 106 28.16 -0.71 -0.32
C GLN A 106 28.92 0.14 0.70
N ALA A 107 28.21 0.88 1.54
CA ALA A 107 28.82 1.70 2.60
C ALA A 107 29.52 0.84 3.66
N ASP A 108 28.91 -0.27 4.08
CA ASP A 108 29.51 -1.23 5.02
C ASP A 108 30.76 -1.88 4.42
N GLN A 109 30.67 -2.34 3.17
CA GLN A 109 31.80 -2.93 2.46
C GLN A 109 32.96 -1.93 2.33
N LYS A 110 32.68 -0.70 1.90
CA LYS A 110 33.68 0.36 1.78
C LYS A 110 34.28 0.73 3.15
N SER A 111 33.49 0.69 4.21
CA SER A 111 33.97 0.96 5.57
C SER A 111 34.92 -0.14 6.05
N LYS A 112 34.62 -1.41 5.76
CA LYS A 112 35.49 -2.55 6.07
C LYS A 112 36.80 -2.49 5.28
N GLU A 113 36.72 -2.18 3.98
CA GLU A 113 37.89 -1.97 3.14
C GLU A 113 38.76 -0.83 3.67
N MET A 114 38.16 0.32 3.98
CA MET A 114 38.87 1.46 4.54
C MET A 114 39.59 1.12 5.85
N ARG A 115 38.94 0.38 6.76
CA ARG A 115 39.56 -0.09 8.00
C ARG A 115 40.73 -1.02 7.73
N THR A 116 40.58 -1.93 6.78
CA THR A 116 41.65 -2.88 6.41
C THR A 116 42.86 -2.14 5.85
N VAL A 117 42.63 -1.21 4.91
CA VAL A 117 43.70 -0.39 4.32
C VAL A 117 44.37 0.50 5.37
N ALA A 118 43.59 1.12 6.26
CA ALA A 118 44.14 1.93 7.34
C ALA A 118 45.00 1.11 8.31
N ASN A 119 44.57 -0.10 8.68
CA ASN A 119 45.35 -0.99 9.54
C ASN A 119 46.66 -1.42 8.88
N GLN A 120 46.61 -1.83 7.60
CA GLN A 120 47.81 -2.18 6.83
C GLN A 120 48.78 -1.01 6.74
N TYR A 121 48.28 0.21 6.52
CA TYR A 121 49.10 1.41 6.51
C TYR A 121 49.75 1.67 7.88
N CYS A 122 49.01 1.53 8.97
CA CYS A 122 49.55 1.66 10.33
C CYS A 122 50.65 0.63 10.62
N GLU A 123 50.44 -0.64 10.25
CA GLU A 123 51.43 -1.70 10.38
C GLU A 123 52.69 -1.39 9.58
N ASP A 124 52.56 -0.91 8.35
CA ASP A 124 53.68 -0.52 7.50
C ASP A 124 54.49 0.63 8.08
N VAL A 125 53.82 1.65 8.63
CA VAL A 125 54.48 2.78 9.28
C VAL A 125 55.20 2.33 10.55
N MET A 126 54.57 1.49 11.37
CA MET A 126 55.18 0.94 12.58
C MET A 126 56.43 0.11 12.26
N ARG A 127 56.34 -0.78 11.28
CA ARG A 127 57.49 -1.58 10.81
C ARG A 127 58.66 -0.70 10.37
N ARG A 128 58.42 0.34 9.56
CA ARG A 128 59.47 1.27 9.12
C ARG A 128 60.08 2.04 10.29
N ALA A 129 59.27 2.41 11.29
CA ALA A 129 59.76 3.07 12.49
C ALA A 129 60.63 2.13 13.34
N GLU A 130 60.24 0.86 13.48
CA GLU A 130 61.03 -0.17 14.17
C GLU A 130 62.36 -0.43 13.46
N GLU A 131 62.36 -0.54 12.13
CA GLU A 131 63.57 -0.68 11.32
C GLU A 131 64.52 0.50 11.54
N ALA A 132 64.02 1.74 11.44
CA ALA A 132 64.81 2.95 11.65
C ALA A 132 65.38 3.06 13.08
N LEU A 133 64.60 2.68 14.10
CA LEU A 133 65.07 2.61 15.49
C LEU A 133 66.13 1.53 15.68
N GLY A 134 65.97 0.38 15.04
CA GLY A 134 66.94 -0.71 15.04
C GLY A 134 68.27 -0.29 14.43
N GLU A 135 68.24 0.40 13.28
CA GLU A 135 69.42 0.98 12.63
C GLU A 135 70.11 2.02 13.53
N ALA A 136 69.34 2.95 14.10
CA ALA A 136 69.88 3.97 15.00
C ALA A 136 70.53 3.36 16.25
N HIS A 137 69.91 2.33 16.85
CA HIS A 137 70.47 1.61 17.99
C HIS A 137 71.73 0.82 17.62
N ALA A 138 71.76 0.17 16.45
CA ALA A 138 72.96 -0.51 15.95
C ALA A 138 74.12 0.47 15.74
N GLU A 139 73.84 1.67 15.21
CA GLU A 139 74.86 2.71 15.04
C GLU A 139 75.38 3.23 16.40
N MET A 140 74.49 3.43 17.37
CA MET A 140 74.89 3.79 18.74
C MET A 140 75.82 2.73 19.36
N ARG A 141 75.51 1.44 19.19
CA ARG A 141 76.38 0.34 19.65
C ARG A 141 77.75 0.36 18.97
N ARG A 142 77.81 0.64 17.65
CA ARG A 142 79.09 0.80 16.93
C ARG A 142 79.91 1.96 17.47
N VAL A 143 79.29 3.11 17.72
CA VAL A 143 79.95 4.28 18.32
C VAL A 143 80.50 3.93 19.70
N GLN A 144 79.69 3.27 20.54
CA GLN A 144 80.09 2.86 21.89
C GLN A 144 81.26 1.86 21.87
N SER A 145 81.23 0.88 20.96
CA SER A 145 82.32 -0.09 20.77
C SER A 145 83.62 0.59 20.33
N LYS A 146 83.57 1.48 19.33
CA LYS A 146 84.75 2.24 18.87
C LYS A 146 85.31 3.14 19.97
N PHE A 147 84.43 3.76 20.77
CA PHE A 147 84.84 4.59 21.91
C PHE A 147 85.52 3.74 22.99
N HIS A 148 84.98 2.55 23.29
CA HIS A 148 85.58 1.61 24.24
C HIS A 148 86.95 1.09 23.77
N GLU A 149 87.08 0.76 22.49
CA GLU A 149 88.34 0.36 21.85
C GLU A 149 89.39 1.48 21.88
N ALA A 150 88.98 2.73 21.58
CA ALA A 150 89.86 3.91 21.65
C ALA A 150 90.35 4.22 23.07
N LEU A 151 89.58 3.84 24.10
CA LEU A 151 89.99 3.97 25.51
C LEU A 151 90.86 2.80 26.00
N GLY A 152 91.11 1.79 25.17
CA GLY A 152 92.03 0.68 25.47
C GLY A 152 91.62 -0.18 26.67
N ILE A 153 90.32 -0.20 27.02
CA ILE A 153 89.81 -1.05 28.11
C ILE A 153 89.68 -2.47 27.53
N PRO A 154 90.47 -3.47 27.99
CA PRO A 154 90.37 -4.82 27.46
C PRO A 154 89.01 -5.41 27.83
N SER A 155 88.32 -5.99 26.84
CA SER A 155 87.13 -6.80 27.09
C SER A 155 87.56 -8.01 27.92
N SER A 156 87.29 -7.96 29.22
CA SER A 156 87.51 -9.09 30.11
C SER A 156 86.66 -10.25 29.62
N THR A 157 87.35 -11.19 29.00
CA THR A 157 86.85 -12.49 28.61
C THR A 157 86.34 -13.15 29.90
N THR A 158 85.02 -13.24 30.07
CA THR A 158 84.46 -14.17 31.05
C THR A 158 84.64 -15.57 30.48
N SER A 159 85.83 -16.11 30.70
CA SER A 159 86.14 -17.52 30.59
C SER A 159 87.04 -17.86 31.77
N ALA A 160 86.40 -18.11 32.92
CA ALA A 160 86.95 -18.89 34.00
C ALA A 160 85.98 -20.04 34.27
N ASN A 161 86.42 -21.20 33.80
CA ASN A 161 85.81 -22.51 33.90
C ASN A 161 85.73 -23.00 35.36
N ARG A 162 84.74 -23.88 35.59
CA ARG A 162 84.71 -25.03 36.53
C ARG A 162 84.36 -24.84 38.02
N ALA A 163 83.23 -25.50 38.34
CA ALA A 163 83.08 -26.55 39.37
C ALA A 163 82.83 -26.13 40.83
N TYR A 164 81.56 -26.20 41.23
CA TYR A 164 81.11 -26.97 42.40
C TYR A 164 79.76 -27.61 42.05
N ASP A 165 79.73 -28.95 42.13
CA ASP A 165 78.64 -29.89 42.46
C ASP A 165 77.31 -29.78 41.67
N ALA A 166 76.82 -30.75 40.89
CA ALA A 166 76.86 -32.21 40.99
C ALA A 166 76.33 -32.80 42.30
N GLU A 167 75.09 -32.52 42.66
CA GLU A 167 74.15 -33.45 43.31
C GLU A 167 72.75 -33.11 42.74
N ALA A 168 72.09 -33.92 41.90
CA ALA A 168 71.53 -35.24 42.15
C ALA A 168 70.73 -35.29 43.47
N ASP A 169 69.45 -34.90 43.44
CA ASP A 169 68.37 -35.83 43.83
C ASP A 169 66.96 -35.29 43.52
N GLN A 170 66.18 -36.21 42.95
CA GLN A 170 64.72 -36.46 42.95
C GLN A 170 63.70 -35.31 43.08
#